data_AF-A0A7G9L449-F1
#
_entry.id   AF-A0A7G9L449-F1
#
_cell.length_a   1.000
_cell.length_b   1.000
_cell.length_c   1.000
_cell.angle_alpha   90.00
_cell.angle_beta   90.00
_cell.angle_gamma   90.00
#
_symmetry.space_group_name_H-M   'P 1'
#
loop_
_entity.id
_entity.type
_entity.pdbx_description
1 polymer ?
#
loop_
_entity_poly.entity_id
_entity_poly.type
_entity_poly.pdbx_seq_one_letter_code
_entity_poly.pdbx_strand_id
1 'polypeptide(L)'
;MKHFINQDMLAPNVMTVPVDDGIASEFAELAGADDPGTDYHVERPWLKYSDMRWISARTERAFERFESAFDRLDVARHVRDYVDLDKKVRFFTGFLHTRSDCRESNFHVDWKLTNNEAFTLLVPVRGLESGPRLAYKQVTGDVATYDYKRGEAIIFGDHFVHSTPEGLSEPPFTMLVLYFGTDKMEHWGKLLRTQGFQCPLLRRPDGEFLRVDPQKGPSGPGNDVEWTAEAPKPQALGTPGNLSKDSA
;
A
#
# COMPACT_ATOMS: atom_id res chain seq x y z
N MET A 1 12.38 8.41 16.55
CA MET A 1 12.39 8.88 15.15
C MET A 1 11.43 7.97 14.40
N LYS A 2 10.33 8.49 13.82
CA LYS A 2 9.33 7.64 13.17
C LYS A 2 9.73 7.21 11.76
N HIS A 3 10.45 8.07 11.04
CA HIS A 3 10.91 7.82 9.68
C HIS A 3 12.27 7.16 9.62
N PHE A 4 12.53 6.39 8.57
CA PHE A 4 13.81 5.74 8.33
C PHE A 4 14.12 5.70 6.82
N ILE A 5 15.38 5.46 6.48
CA ILE A 5 15.84 5.28 5.08
C ILE A 5 16.34 3.85 4.92
N ASN A 6 15.82 3.16 3.91
CA ASN A 6 16.39 1.91 3.44
C ASN A 6 17.69 2.19 2.68
N GLN A 7 18.81 1.67 3.15
CA GLN A 7 20.11 1.94 2.52
C GLN A 7 20.28 1.18 1.20
N ASP A 8 19.66 0.02 1.05
CA ASP A 8 19.77 -0.78 -0.17
C ASP A 8 18.90 -0.21 -1.29
N MET A 9 17.69 0.26 -0.94
CA MET A 9 16.79 0.89 -1.90
C MET A 9 17.07 2.39 -2.09
N LEU A 10 17.79 3.03 -1.16
CA LEU A 10 17.92 4.49 -1.09
C LEU A 10 16.57 5.21 -1.12
N ALA A 11 15.58 4.69 -0.38
CA ALA A 11 14.21 5.20 -0.36
C ALA A 11 13.69 5.33 1.08
N PRO A 12 12.82 6.31 1.36
CA PRO A 12 12.26 6.51 2.70
C PRO A 12 11.19 5.48 3.03
N ASN A 13 11.12 5.11 4.31
CA ASN A 13 10.04 4.34 4.93
C ASN A 13 9.67 3.07 4.17
N VAL A 14 10.66 2.33 3.70
CA VAL A 14 10.45 1.04 3.05
C VAL A 14 11.42 0.02 3.61
N MET A 15 10.98 -1.20 3.84
CA MET A 15 11.83 -2.31 4.24
C MET A 15 11.40 -3.58 3.56
N THR A 16 12.34 -4.48 3.35
CA THR A 16 12.04 -5.87 3.03
C THR A 16 12.13 -6.71 4.29
N VAL A 17 11.23 -7.68 4.43
CA VAL A 17 11.23 -8.59 5.58
C VAL A 17 11.00 -10.03 5.11
N PRO A 18 11.65 -11.02 5.73
CA PRO A 18 11.38 -12.41 5.42
C PRO A 18 9.98 -12.80 5.91
N VAL A 19 9.27 -13.59 5.11
CA VAL A 19 7.94 -14.12 5.43
C VAL A 19 7.80 -15.57 4.97
N ASP A 20 6.86 -16.30 5.58
CA ASP A 20 6.47 -17.62 5.12
C ASP A 20 5.61 -17.50 3.85
N ASP A 21 6.15 -17.95 2.72
CA ASP A 21 5.47 -17.91 1.42
C ASP A 21 4.28 -18.86 1.33
N GLY A 22 4.23 -19.89 2.20
CA GLY A 22 3.08 -20.77 2.35
C GLY A 22 1.82 -20.01 2.75
N ILE A 23 1.94 -19.04 3.67
CA ILE A 23 0.81 -18.20 4.11
C ILE A 23 0.25 -17.37 2.95
N ALA A 24 1.12 -16.73 2.16
CA ALA A 24 0.67 -15.96 1.00
C ALA A 24 0.07 -16.87 -0.08
N SER A 25 0.62 -18.06 -0.25
CA SER A 25 0.15 -19.04 -1.24
C SER A 25 -1.25 -19.58 -0.93
N GLU A 26 -1.73 -19.50 0.32
CA GLU A 26 -3.13 -19.80 0.67
C GLU A 26 -4.14 -18.93 -0.10
N PHE A 27 -3.72 -17.80 -0.66
CA PHE A 27 -4.57 -16.91 -1.47
C PHE A 27 -4.52 -17.21 -2.97
N ALA A 28 -3.72 -18.17 -3.44
CA ALA A 28 -3.53 -18.41 -4.87
C ALA A 28 -4.80 -18.85 -5.61
N GLU A 29 -5.65 -19.65 -4.96
CA GLU A 29 -6.95 -20.04 -5.51
C GLU A 29 -7.89 -18.83 -5.63
N LEU A 30 -7.98 -18.03 -4.57
CA LEU A 30 -8.82 -16.82 -4.56
C LEU A 30 -8.35 -15.81 -5.62
N ALA A 31 -7.04 -15.67 -5.81
CA ALA A 31 -6.44 -14.82 -6.83
C ALA A 31 -6.87 -15.20 -8.26
N GLY A 32 -6.99 -16.51 -8.51
CA GLY A 32 -7.36 -17.06 -9.81
C GLY A 32 -8.88 -17.19 -10.04
N ALA A 33 -9.71 -16.92 -9.02
CA ALA A 33 -11.14 -17.13 -9.11
C ALA A 33 -11.81 -16.01 -9.92
N ASP A 34 -12.55 -16.37 -10.98
CA ASP A 34 -13.37 -15.41 -11.73
C ASP A 34 -14.49 -14.85 -10.84
N ASP A 35 -15.15 -15.74 -10.09
CA ASP A 35 -16.12 -15.43 -9.04
C ASP A 35 -15.57 -15.87 -7.67
N PRO A 36 -15.12 -14.94 -6.81
CA PRO A 36 -14.61 -15.27 -5.49
C PRO A 36 -15.72 -15.63 -4.49
N GLY A 37 -16.99 -15.51 -4.87
CA GLY A 37 -18.14 -15.76 -4.01
C GLY A 37 -18.58 -14.54 -3.18
N THR A 38 -19.69 -14.72 -2.44
CA THR A 38 -20.43 -13.62 -1.79
C THR A 38 -19.74 -13.01 -0.56
N ASP A 39 -18.73 -13.68 -0.02
CA ASP A 39 -17.90 -13.17 1.08
C ASP A 39 -16.91 -12.09 0.65
N TYR A 40 -16.66 -11.97 -0.65
CA TYR A 40 -15.65 -11.09 -1.20
C TYR A 40 -16.29 -9.98 -2.05
N HIS A 41 -15.59 -8.87 -2.15
CA HIS A 41 -15.88 -7.76 -3.05
C HIS A 41 -14.83 -7.75 -4.15
N VAL A 42 -15.28 -7.55 -5.39
CA VAL A 42 -14.39 -7.39 -6.54
C VAL A 42 -14.53 -5.97 -7.05
N GLU A 43 -13.42 -5.26 -7.08
CA GLU A 43 -13.31 -3.93 -7.67
C GLU A 43 -12.40 -3.97 -8.89
N ARG A 44 -12.83 -3.31 -9.97
CA ARG A 44 -12.00 -3.09 -11.16
C ARG A 44 -11.92 -1.57 -11.34
N PRO A 45 -10.88 -0.93 -10.80
CA PRO A 45 -10.77 0.51 -10.93
C PRO A 45 -10.74 0.89 -12.41
N TRP A 46 -11.42 1.97 -12.76
CA TRP A 46 -11.44 2.47 -14.14
C TRP A 46 -10.09 3.13 -14.47
N LEU A 47 -9.06 2.30 -14.66
CA LEU A 47 -7.73 2.69 -15.05
C LEU A 47 -7.58 2.46 -16.54
N LYS A 48 -7.48 3.53 -17.33
CA LYS A 48 -7.32 3.43 -18.78
C LYS A 48 -6.03 2.72 -19.21
N TYR A 49 -5.11 2.46 -18.28
CA TYR A 49 -3.78 1.93 -18.54
C TYR A 49 -3.52 0.57 -17.86
N SER A 50 -4.44 -0.02 -17.08
CA SER A 50 -4.22 -1.34 -16.47
C SER A 50 -5.51 -2.13 -16.32
N ASP A 51 -5.44 -3.44 -16.42
CA ASP A 51 -6.55 -4.38 -16.22
C ASP A 51 -6.76 -4.79 -14.75
N MET A 52 -6.22 -3.97 -13.85
CA MET A 52 -6.16 -4.19 -12.42
C MET A 52 -7.49 -4.67 -11.83
N ARG A 53 -7.39 -5.64 -10.93
CA ARG A 53 -8.50 -6.22 -10.20
C ARG A 53 -8.12 -6.33 -8.71
N TRP A 54 -9.01 -5.85 -7.86
CA TRP A 54 -8.90 -5.98 -6.42
C TRP A 54 -9.94 -6.97 -5.89
N ILE A 55 -9.52 -7.89 -5.03
CA ILE A 55 -10.42 -8.81 -4.32
C ILE A 55 -10.24 -8.58 -2.81
N SER A 56 -11.26 -8.04 -2.16
CA SER A 56 -11.22 -7.65 -0.74
C SER A 56 -12.35 -8.32 0.05
N ALA A 57 -12.27 -8.27 1.38
CA ALA A 57 -13.32 -8.81 2.23
C ALA A 57 -14.61 -7.98 2.16
N ARG A 58 -15.76 -8.67 2.03
CA ARG A 58 -17.11 -8.09 2.14
C ARG A 58 -17.79 -8.48 3.46
N THR A 59 -17.40 -9.63 4.01
CA THR A 59 -17.89 -10.18 5.28
C THR A 59 -16.75 -10.28 6.29
N GLU A 60 -17.09 -10.32 7.58
CA GLU A 60 -16.12 -10.48 8.66
C GLU A 60 -15.38 -11.82 8.55
N ARG A 61 -16.06 -12.89 8.10
CA ARG A 61 -15.42 -14.18 7.80
C ARG A 61 -14.30 -14.08 6.77
N ALA A 62 -14.51 -13.35 5.67
CA ALA A 62 -13.43 -13.13 4.70
C ALA A 62 -12.33 -12.23 5.27
N PHE A 63 -12.70 -11.25 6.10
CA PHE A 63 -11.74 -10.38 6.78
C PHE A 63 -10.82 -11.17 7.70
N GLU A 64 -11.37 -12.07 8.51
CA GLU A 64 -10.62 -12.97 9.41
C GLU A 64 -9.57 -13.79 8.67
N ARG A 65 -9.79 -14.15 7.40
CA ARG A 65 -8.78 -14.82 6.58
C ARG A 65 -7.57 -13.94 6.33
N PHE A 66 -7.78 -12.66 5.97
CA PHE A 66 -6.68 -11.72 5.78
C PHE A 66 -6.01 -11.34 7.10
N GLU A 67 -6.79 -11.20 8.19
CA GLU A 67 -6.25 -10.94 9.52
C GLU A 67 -5.39 -12.11 10.02
N SER A 68 -5.86 -13.35 9.86
CA SER A 68 -5.10 -14.54 10.23
C SER A 68 -3.77 -14.60 9.46
N ALA A 69 -3.77 -14.25 8.18
CA ALA A 69 -2.53 -14.13 7.41
C ALA A 69 -1.61 -13.02 7.97
N PHE A 70 -2.14 -11.84 8.27
CA PHE A 70 -1.38 -10.75 8.90
C PHE A 70 -0.71 -11.19 10.21
N ASP A 71 -1.47 -11.83 11.10
CA ASP A 71 -0.98 -12.29 12.40
C ASP A 71 0.09 -13.39 12.23
N ARG A 72 -0.13 -14.36 11.33
CA ARG A 72 0.80 -15.46 11.09
C ARG A 72 2.08 -15.02 10.36
N LEU A 73 2.01 -13.97 9.54
CA LEU A 73 3.18 -13.35 8.91
C LEU A 73 4.05 -12.61 9.93
N ASP A 74 3.50 -12.25 11.10
CA ASP A 74 4.19 -11.56 12.20
C ASP A 74 4.89 -10.26 11.74
N VAL A 75 4.28 -9.56 10.78
CA VAL A 75 4.86 -8.37 10.16
C VAL A 75 4.77 -7.12 11.05
N ALA A 76 3.82 -7.11 11.98
CA ALA A 76 3.57 -6.03 12.93
C ALA A 76 4.82 -5.67 13.76
N ARG A 77 5.63 -6.67 14.14
CA ARG A 77 6.83 -6.45 14.96
C ARG A 77 7.86 -5.54 14.29
N HIS A 78 7.93 -5.56 12.95
CA HIS A 78 8.93 -4.83 12.18
C HIS A 78 8.66 -3.33 12.12
N VAL A 79 7.41 -2.92 12.32
CA VAL A 79 7.01 -1.50 12.26
C VAL A 79 6.76 -0.88 13.63
N ARG A 80 6.71 -1.68 14.69
CA ARG A 80 6.21 -1.26 16.01
C ARG A 80 6.90 0.01 16.53
N ASP A 81 8.20 0.12 16.32
CA ASP A 81 9.00 1.25 16.80
C ASP A 81 8.86 2.54 15.95
N TYR A 82 8.19 2.43 14.79
CA TYR A 82 7.96 3.52 13.86
C TYR A 82 6.52 4.04 13.90
N VAL A 83 5.60 3.31 14.53
CA VAL A 83 4.18 3.65 14.65
C VAL A 83 3.90 4.28 16.02
N ASP A 84 3.06 5.31 16.04
CA ASP A 84 2.53 5.85 17.30
C ASP A 84 1.39 4.96 17.83
N LEU A 85 1.58 4.34 19.00
CA LEU A 85 0.73 3.27 19.52
C LEU A 85 0.32 3.50 20.97
N ASP A 86 -0.87 3.05 21.34
CA ASP A 86 -1.27 2.87 22.74
C ASP A 86 -1.00 1.44 23.22
N LYS A 87 -1.34 0.42 22.41
CA LYS A 87 -1.23 -1.00 22.80
C LYS A 87 -0.56 -1.85 21.72
N LYS A 88 -1.10 -1.83 20.50
CA LYS A 88 -0.69 -2.75 19.43
C LYS A 88 -0.87 -2.18 18.04
N VAL A 89 -0.07 -2.69 17.10
CA VAL A 89 -0.32 -2.49 15.68
C VAL A 89 -1.65 -3.16 15.31
N ARG A 90 -2.48 -2.42 14.58
CA ARG A 90 -3.82 -2.82 14.18
C ARG A 90 -3.85 -3.16 12.70
N PHE A 91 -4.28 -4.36 12.36
CA PHE A 91 -4.70 -4.69 11.01
C PHE A 91 -6.00 -3.95 10.66
N PHE A 92 -6.00 -3.21 9.55
CA PHE A 92 -7.13 -2.39 9.08
C PHE A 92 -7.92 -3.08 7.97
N THR A 93 -7.27 -3.66 6.97
CA THR A 93 -7.91 -4.42 5.88
C THR A 93 -6.86 -5.13 5.02
N GLY A 94 -7.30 -6.09 4.20
CA GLY A 94 -6.47 -6.79 3.25
C GLY A 94 -7.21 -7.07 1.96
N PHE A 95 -6.47 -7.18 0.86
CA PHE A 95 -7.00 -7.47 -0.46
C PHE A 95 -5.93 -8.10 -1.35
N LEU A 96 -6.38 -8.74 -2.43
CA LEU A 96 -5.51 -9.18 -3.51
C LEU A 96 -5.46 -8.12 -4.58
N HIS A 97 -4.26 -7.80 -5.03
CA HIS A 97 -4.03 -6.93 -6.19
C HIS A 97 -3.54 -7.79 -7.34
N THR A 98 -4.39 -7.97 -8.35
CA THR A 98 -4.13 -8.80 -9.54
C THR A 98 -4.11 -7.96 -10.80
N ARG A 99 -3.19 -8.25 -11.73
CA ARG A 99 -3.16 -7.67 -13.08
C ARG A 99 -2.47 -8.59 -14.08
N SER A 100 -2.79 -8.45 -15.36
CA SER A 100 -2.04 -9.04 -16.47
C SER A 100 -1.40 -8.00 -17.38
N ASP A 101 -1.89 -6.75 -17.38
CA ASP A 101 -1.41 -5.66 -18.21
C ASP A 101 -1.32 -4.34 -17.44
N CYS A 102 -0.24 -3.60 -17.69
CA CYS A 102 -0.03 -2.24 -17.24
C CYS A 102 0.73 -1.49 -18.33
N ARG A 103 0.12 -0.46 -18.90
CA ARG A 103 0.66 0.34 -20.02
C ARG A 103 1.32 1.63 -19.58
N GLU A 104 1.12 2.06 -18.34
CA GLU A 104 1.71 3.27 -17.78
C GLU A 104 1.94 3.12 -16.28
N SER A 105 3.09 3.61 -15.80
CA SER A 105 3.37 3.72 -14.37
C SER A 105 2.65 4.92 -13.76
N ASN A 106 1.89 4.70 -12.69
CA ASN A 106 1.24 5.76 -11.90
C ASN A 106 1.91 5.89 -10.52
N PHE A 107 2.92 6.75 -10.42
CA PHE A 107 3.63 6.98 -9.15
C PHE A 107 2.76 7.71 -8.12
N HIS A 108 2.64 7.14 -6.93
CA HIS A 108 1.83 7.67 -5.84
C HIS A 108 2.44 7.34 -4.47
N VAL A 109 1.79 7.84 -3.42
CA VAL A 109 2.08 7.56 -2.01
C VAL A 109 0.76 7.18 -1.34
N ASP A 110 0.69 6.00 -0.74
CA ASP A 110 -0.52 5.50 -0.07
C ASP A 110 -0.92 6.40 1.10
N TRP A 111 0.02 6.66 2.01
CA TRP A 111 -0.26 7.24 3.33
C TRP A 111 0.11 8.72 3.44
N LYS A 112 -0.12 9.52 2.39
CA LYS A 112 0.43 10.90 2.24
C LYS A 112 0.12 11.87 3.39
N LEU A 113 -0.99 11.64 4.12
CA LEU A 113 -1.45 12.51 5.20
C LEU A 113 -1.04 12.00 6.59
N THR A 114 -0.29 10.92 6.64
CA THR A 114 0.15 10.27 7.87
C THR A 114 1.62 10.61 8.14
N ASN A 115 2.11 10.18 9.29
CA ASN A 115 3.46 10.34 9.83
C ASN A 115 3.85 8.95 10.39
N ASN A 116 3.85 7.94 9.50
CA ASN A 116 3.97 6.51 9.81
C ASN A 116 2.90 5.96 10.77
N GLU A 117 1.67 6.50 10.73
CA GLU A 117 0.54 5.89 11.44
C GLU A 117 -0.08 4.70 10.70
N ALA A 118 0.28 4.48 9.44
CA ALA A 118 -0.13 3.35 8.64
C ALA A 118 0.99 2.90 7.71
N PHE A 119 0.94 1.60 7.41
CA PHE A 119 1.86 0.89 6.55
C PHE A 119 1.07 -0.01 5.61
N THR A 120 1.63 -0.18 4.41
CA THR A 120 1.23 -1.18 3.43
C THR A 120 2.25 -2.30 3.44
N LEU A 121 1.78 -3.54 3.39
CA LEU A 121 2.58 -4.71 3.07
C LEU A 121 2.18 -5.23 1.69
N LEU A 122 3.17 -5.59 0.87
CA LEU A 122 2.98 -6.37 -0.36
C LEU A 122 3.77 -7.67 -0.27
N VAL A 123 3.09 -8.79 -0.50
CA VAL A 123 3.70 -10.12 -0.58
C VAL A 123 3.25 -10.81 -1.87
N PRO A 124 4.16 -11.39 -2.66
CA PRO A 124 3.75 -12.06 -3.90
C PRO A 124 2.98 -13.36 -3.65
N VAL A 125 1.88 -13.55 -4.38
CA VAL A 125 1.03 -14.75 -4.33
C VAL A 125 1.26 -15.64 -5.55
N ARG A 126 1.25 -15.06 -6.77
CA ARG A 126 1.47 -15.78 -8.04
C ARG A 126 1.95 -14.85 -9.15
N GLY A 127 2.45 -15.43 -10.25
CA GLY A 127 2.89 -14.68 -11.44
C GLY A 127 4.27 -14.02 -11.30
N LEU A 128 5.16 -14.58 -10.47
CA LEU A 128 6.52 -14.06 -10.31
C LEU A 128 7.42 -14.31 -11.54
N GLU A 129 7.16 -15.41 -12.25
CA GLU A 129 7.96 -15.90 -13.39
C GLU A 129 8.06 -14.89 -14.55
N SER A 130 7.01 -14.08 -14.75
CA SER A 130 6.91 -13.12 -15.86
C SER A 130 7.42 -11.71 -15.52
N GLY A 131 8.07 -11.55 -14.36
CA GLY A 131 8.82 -10.35 -13.99
C GLY A 131 8.00 -9.16 -13.48
N PRO A 132 7.32 -9.28 -12.33
CA PRO A 132 6.72 -8.14 -11.67
C PRO A 132 7.78 -7.38 -10.86
N ARG A 133 7.98 -6.12 -11.20
CA ARG A 133 8.81 -5.20 -10.41
C ARG A 133 7.92 -4.26 -9.62
N LEU A 134 8.47 -3.68 -8.58
CA LEU A 134 8.00 -2.42 -8.01
C LEU A 134 8.84 -1.32 -8.63
N ALA A 135 8.24 -0.32 -9.25
CA ALA A 135 8.96 0.91 -9.58
C ALA A 135 8.86 1.87 -8.39
N TYR A 136 9.95 2.52 -8.01
CA TYR A 136 9.96 3.46 -6.90
C TYR A 136 10.95 4.60 -7.14
N LYS A 137 10.77 5.71 -6.41
CA LYS A 137 11.71 6.83 -6.47
C LYS A 137 12.70 6.77 -5.31
N GLN A 138 13.97 6.89 -5.64
CA GLN A 138 15.05 7.03 -4.66
C GLN A 138 15.05 8.45 -4.08
N VAL A 139 15.77 8.65 -2.97
CA VAL A 139 15.99 9.97 -2.36
C VAL A 139 16.72 10.95 -3.29
N THR A 140 17.41 10.44 -4.31
CA THR A 140 18.03 11.25 -5.38
C THR A 140 17.02 11.79 -6.39
N GLY A 141 15.80 11.26 -6.40
CA GLY A 141 14.78 11.52 -7.41
C GLY A 141 14.79 10.54 -8.60
N ASP A 142 15.81 9.69 -8.70
CA ASP A 142 15.91 8.67 -9.74
C ASP A 142 14.85 7.58 -9.57
N VAL A 143 14.40 7.02 -10.70
CA VAL A 143 13.51 5.86 -10.71
C VAL A 143 14.35 4.59 -10.66
N ALA A 144 14.08 3.75 -9.66
CA ALA A 144 14.64 2.43 -9.52
C ALA A 144 13.54 1.37 -9.55
N THR A 145 13.95 0.12 -9.68
CA THR A 145 13.05 -1.03 -9.65
C THR A 145 13.49 -2.04 -8.60
N TYR A 146 12.53 -2.69 -7.97
CA TYR A 146 12.76 -3.80 -7.05
C TYR A 146 12.05 -5.05 -7.57
N ASP A 147 12.80 -6.14 -7.73
CA ASP A 147 12.28 -7.44 -8.14
C ASP A 147 11.76 -8.19 -6.91
N TYR A 148 10.47 -8.49 -6.90
CA TYR A 148 9.86 -9.26 -5.83
C TYR A 148 10.44 -10.69 -5.76
N LYS A 149 10.50 -11.24 -4.55
CA LYS A 149 10.98 -12.61 -4.30
C LYS A 149 9.97 -13.41 -3.50
N ARG A 150 9.94 -14.74 -3.71
CA ARG A 150 9.24 -15.66 -2.81
C ARG A 150 9.88 -15.60 -1.42
N GLY A 151 9.05 -15.68 -0.37
CA GLY A 151 9.50 -15.63 1.02
C GLY A 151 9.95 -14.23 1.49
N GLU A 152 9.69 -13.18 0.71
CA GLU A 152 10.02 -11.80 1.05
C GLU A 152 8.77 -10.92 0.89
N ALA A 153 8.54 -10.07 1.88
CA ALA A 153 7.54 -9.00 1.84
C ALA A 153 8.24 -7.66 1.70
N ILE A 154 7.57 -6.70 1.09
CA ILE A 154 7.91 -5.29 1.24
C ILE A 154 6.89 -4.62 2.15
N ILE A 155 7.38 -3.83 3.11
CA ILE A 155 6.57 -3.01 4.01
C ILE A 155 6.95 -1.56 3.78
N PHE A 156 5.97 -0.67 3.59
CA PHE A 156 6.24 0.76 3.45
C PHE A 156 5.19 1.65 4.08
N GLY A 157 5.63 2.80 4.58
CA GLY A 157 4.82 3.81 5.26
C GLY A 157 4.53 5.03 4.39
N ASP A 158 4.45 6.21 5.02
CA ASP A 158 4.33 7.48 4.28
C ASP A 158 5.61 7.80 3.48
N HIS A 159 5.54 8.75 2.56
CA HIS A 159 6.65 9.21 1.71
C HIS A 159 7.30 8.21 0.74
N PHE A 160 6.98 6.91 0.80
CA PHE A 160 7.47 5.95 -0.18
C PHE A 160 6.73 6.12 -1.52
N VAL A 161 7.36 6.80 -2.47
CA VAL A 161 6.79 7.04 -3.81
C VAL A 161 7.03 5.81 -4.68
N HIS A 162 5.94 5.17 -5.10
CA HIS A 162 6.02 3.90 -5.80
C HIS A 162 4.91 3.74 -6.86
N SER A 163 5.10 2.77 -7.74
CA SER A 163 4.18 2.41 -8.80
C SER A 163 4.29 0.93 -9.14
N THR A 164 3.20 0.40 -9.67
CA THR A 164 3.28 -0.78 -10.53
C THR A 164 3.94 -0.36 -11.85
N PRO A 165 5.01 -1.03 -12.30
CA PRO A 165 5.66 -0.73 -13.57
C PRO A 165 4.83 -1.24 -14.75
N GLU A 166 5.18 -0.71 -15.92
CA GLU A 166 4.67 -1.17 -17.20
C GLU A 166 5.06 -2.63 -17.47
N GLY A 167 4.20 -3.35 -18.20
CA GLY A 167 4.48 -4.69 -18.68
C GLY A 167 3.32 -5.66 -18.55
N LEU A 168 3.51 -6.81 -19.21
CA LEU A 168 2.58 -7.92 -19.26
C LEU A 168 2.97 -9.02 -18.27
N SER A 169 2.00 -9.78 -17.79
CA SER A 169 2.23 -10.96 -16.95
C SER A 169 1.23 -12.07 -17.28
N GLU A 170 1.77 -13.22 -17.68
CA GLU A 170 1.03 -14.48 -17.85
C GLU A 170 1.77 -15.58 -17.06
N PRO A 171 1.11 -16.25 -16.10
CA PRO A 171 -0.22 -15.93 -15.57
C PRO A 171 -0.28 -14.54 -14.91
N PRO A 172 -1.47 -13.97 -14.67
CA PRO A 172 -1.61 -12.67 -14.01
C PRO A 172 -0.81 -12.59 -12.70
N PHE A 173 -0.08 -11.49 -12.53
CA PHE A 173 0.67 -11.20 -11.31
C PHE A 173 -0.31 -10.84 -10.20
N THR A 174 -0.16 -11.47 -9.04
CA THR A 174 -0.97 -11.17 -7.86
C THR A 174 -0.13 -10.94 -6.63
N MET A 175 -0.45 -9.89 -5.88
CA MET A 175 0.07 -9.61 -4.55
C MET A 175 -1.03 -9.71 -3.51
N LEU A 176 -0.68 -10.20 -2.33
CA LEU A 176 -1.40 -9.97 -1.09
C LEU A 176 -1.02 -8.58 -0.59
N VAL A 177 -2.02 -7.72 -0.41
CA VAL A 177 -1.86 -6.36 0.09
C VAL A 177 -2.54 -6.25 1.45
N LEU A 178 -1.80 -5.82 2.47
CA LEU A 178 -2.32 -5.65 3.83
C LEU A 178 -2.08 -4.23 4.30
N TYR A 179 -3.11 -3.59 4.83
CA TYR A 179 -3.05 -2.28 5.46
C TYR A 179 -3.15 -2.43 6.98
N PHE A 180 -2.21 -1.80 7.69
CA PHE A 180 -2.12 -1.90 9.14
C PHE A 180 -1.41 -0.68 9.71
N GLY A 181 -1.52 -0.45 11.02
CA GLY A 181 -0.93 0.73 11.63
C GLY A 181 -1.34 0.97 13.06
N THR A 182 -1.56 2.22 13.41
CA THR A 182 -1.88 2.66 14.77
C THR A 182 -3.20 2.12 15.31
N ASP A 183 -3.30 1.95 16.63
CA ASP A 183 -4.54 1.71 17.35
C ASP A 183 -5.14 2.98 17.97
N LYS A 184 -4.56 4.15 17.72
CA LYS A 184 -5.09 5.42 18.22
C LYS A 184 -6.15 6.02 17.32
N MET A 185 -7.34 6.25 17.88
CA MET A 185 -8.48 6.82 17.15
C MET A 185 -8.31 8.28 16.72
N GLU A 186 -7.45 9.05 17.40
CA GLU A 186 -7.16 10.44 17.00
C GLU A 186 -6.59 10.55 15.57
N HIS A 187 -5.96 9.48 15.07
CA HIS A 187 -5.41 9.42 13.73
C HIS A 187 -6.42 8.93 12.68
N TRP A 188 -7.59 8.42 13.10
CA TRP A 188 -8.52 7.73 12.19
C TRP A 188 -8.98 8.60 11.00
N GLY A 189 -9.27 9.88 11.24
CA GLY A 189 -9.77 10.77 10.19
C GLY A 189 -8.80 10.93 9.02
N LYS A 190 -7.48 10.99 9.27
CA LYS A 190 -6.48 11.05 8.19
C LYS A 190 -6.29 9.70 7.50
N LEU A 191 -6.32 8.59 8.26
CA LEU A 191 -6.20 7.24 7.73
C LEU A 191 -7.33 6.91 6.73
N LEU A 192 -8.57 7.22 7.11
CA LEU A 192 -9.73 6.98 6.27
C LEU A 192 -9.69 7.78 4.96
N ARG A 193 -9.11 8.99 4.96
CA ARG A 193 -8.96 9.81 3.75
C ARG A 193 -7.88 9.30 2.78
N THR A 194 -6.93 8.50 3.26
CA THR A 194 -5.83 7.95 2.44
C THR A 194 -6.09 6.53 1.95
N GLN A 195 -6.93 5.75 2.64
CA GLN A 195 -7.09 4.31 2.44
C GLN A 195 -7.72 3.88 1.10
N GLY A 196 -8.27 4.81 0.30
CA GLY A 196 -8.90 4.52 -0.98
C GLY A 196 -10.25 3.81 -0.88
N PHE A 197 -10.75 3.26 -2.00
CA PHE A 197 -12.08 2.64 -2.13
C PHE A 197 -12.06 1.11 -2.33
N GLN A 198 -10.90 0.47 -2.17
CA GLN A 198 -10.69 -0.94 -2.55
C GLN A 198 -11.41 -1.94 -1.64
N CYS A 199 -11.72 -1.53 -0.41
CA CYS A 199 -12.19 -2.40 0.66
C CYS A 199 -13.49 -1.87 1.26
N PRO A 200 -14.64 -2.57 1.05
CA PRO A 200 -15.91 -2.15 1.64
C PRO A 200 -16.04 -2.49 3.13
N LEU A 201 -15.16 -3.33 3.67
CA LEU A 201 -15.11 -3.66 5.10
C LEU A 201 -13.72 -3.31 5.64
N LEU A 202 -13.69 -2.43 6.63
CA LEU A 202 -12.48 -1.94 7.28
C LEU A 202 -12.57 -2.17 8.78
N ARG A 203 -11.43 -2.36 9.45
CA ARG A 203 -11.33 -2.28 10.89
C ARG A 203 -10.65 -0.98 11.30
N ARG A 204 -11.30 -0.23 12.18
CA ARG A 204 -10.80 1.03 12.72
C ARG A 204 -9.70 0.79 13.77
N PRO A 205 -8.93 1.82 14.16
CA PRO A 205 -7.92 1.73 15.22
C PRO A 205 -8.45 1.13 16.54
N ASP A 206 -9.66 1.51 16.95
CA ASP A 206 -10.35 0.98 18.15
C ASP A 206 -10.71 -0.51 18.05
N GLY A 207 -10.70 -1.08 16.84
CA GLY A 207 -11.02 -2.48 16.56
C GLY A 207 -12.42 -2.71 16.04
N GLU A 208 -13.27 -1.68 15.96
CA GLU A 208 -14.62 -1.80 15.42
C GLU A 208 -14.62 -1.85 13.89
N PHE A 209 -15.56 -2.60 13.31
CA PHE A 209 -15.76 -2.64 11.87
C PHE A 209 -16.48 -1.39 11.36
N LEU A 210 -16.03 -0.90 10.21
CA LEU A 210 -16.69 0.11 9.39
C LEU A 210 -16.99 -0.50 8.02
N ARG A 211 -18.25 -0.38 7.59
CA ARG A 211 -18.64 -0.66 6.21
C ARG A 211 -18.60 0.63 5.41
N VAL A 212 -17.84 0.63 4.33
CA VAL A 212 -17.73 1.75 3.40
C VAL A 212 -18.43 1.35 2.10
N ASP A 213 -19.21 2.27 1.54
CA ASP A 213 -19.75 2.11 0.19
C ASP A 213 -18.67 2.53 -0.81
N PRO A 214 -18.07 1.60 -1.58
CA PRO A 214 -17.01 1.92 -2.54
C PRO A 214 -17.46 2.93 -3.60
N GLN A 215 -18.77 3.03 -3.87
CA GLN A 215 -19.33 3.90 -4.92
C GLN A 215 -19.59 5.34 -4.46
N LYS A 216 -19.74 5.57 -3.15
CA LYS A 216 -20.06 6.89 -2.60
C LYS A 216 -18.89 7.57 -1.88
N GLY A 217 -17.79 6.84 -1.73
CA GLY A 217 -16.70 7.21 -0.85
C GLY A 217 -17.12 7.37 0.61
N PRO A 218 -16.20 7.75 1.52
CA PRO A 218 -16.60 8.01 2.89
C PRO A 218 -17.62 9.16 2.88
N SER A 219 -18.75 8.98 3.54
CA SER A 219 -19.68 10.06 3.86
C SER A 219 -19.43 10.45 5.32
N GLY A 220 -18.91 11.64 5.54
CA GLY A 220 -18.62 12.18 6.87
C GLY A 220 -18.46 13.71 6.80
N PRO A 221 -18.68 14.42 7.91
CA PRO A 221 -18.52 15.88 7.94
C PRO A 221 -17.06 16.24 7.63
N GLY A 222 -16.84 16.96 6.52
CA GLY A 222 -15.51 17.44 6.08
C GLY A 222 -14.97 16.89 4.75
N ASN A 223 -15.81 16.28 3.89
CA ASN A 223 -15.36 15.62 2.65
C ASN A 223 -15.38 16.46 1.37
N ASP A 224 -15.39 17.80 1.48
CA ASP A 224 -15.19 18.70 0.33
C ASP A 224 -13.69 18.83 -0.01
N VAL A 225 -13.03 17.72 -0.35
CA VAL A 225 -11.69 17.75 -0.93
C VAL A 225 -11.77 17.18 -2.34
N GLU A 226 -11.76 18.09 -3.30
CA GLU A 226 -11.63 17.81 -4.73
C GLU A 226 -10.34 17.00 -4.95
N TRP A 227 -10.48 15.73 -5.36
CA TRP A 227 -9.35 14.88 -5.72
C TRP A 227 -8.82 15.30 -7.09
N THR A 228 -7.89 16.25 -7.13
CA THR A 228 -7.08 16.47 -8.32
C THR A 228 -5.98 15.42 -8.33
N ALA A 229 -5.93 14.61 -9.39
CA ALA A 229 -4.89 13.62 -9.66
C ALA A 229 -3.54 14.28 -10.04
N GLU A 230 -3.33 15.55 -9.72
CA GLU A 230 -2.08 16.22 -10.01
C GLU A 230 -1.07 15.92 -8.92
N ALA A 231 -0.02 15.20 -9.29
CA ALA A 231 1.19 15.09 -8.47
C ALA A 231 1.65 16.50 -8.05
N PRO A 232 2.13 16.70 -6.81
CA PRO A 232 2.75 17.97 -6.43
C PRO A 232 3.89 18.24 -7.42
N LYS A 233 3.83 19.38 -8.11
CA LYS A 233 4.99 19.86 -8.88
C LYS A 233 6.15 20.00 -7.88
N PRO A 234 7.34 19.46 -8.17
CA PRO A 234 8.48 19.63 -7.29
C PRO A 234 8.67 21.13 -7.04
N GLN A 235 8.62 21.53 -5.77
CA GLN A 235 9.06 22.87 -5.39
C GLN A 235 10.52 22.97 -5.79
N ALA A 236 10.82 23.90 -6.70
CA ALA A 236 12.20 24.19 -7.07
C ALA A 236 12.96 24.54 -5.79
N LEU A 237 13.94 23.71 -5.44
CA LEU A 237 14.95 24.06 -4.45
C LEU A 237 15.56 25.38 -4.92
N GLY A 238 15.42 26.42 -4.10
CA GLY A 238 15.95 27.74 -4.37
C GLY A 238 17.41 27.63 -4.80
N THR A 239 17.73 28.28 -5.91
CA THR A 239 19.10 28.40 -6.41
C THR A 239 20.01 28.91 -5.29
N PRO A 240 21.21 28.33 -5.10
CA PRO A 240 22.18 28.88 -4.16
C PRO A 240 22.51 30.32 -4.56
N GLY A 241 22.32 31.26 -3.64
CA GLY A 241 22.71 32.65 -3.83
C GLY A 241 24.20 32.74 -4.12
N ASN A 242 24.53 33.45 -5.20
CA ASN A 242 25.90 33.85 -5.51
C ASN A 242 26.51 34.61 -4.34
N LEU A 243 27.50 34.02 -3.68
CA LEU A 243 28.43 34.75 -2.83
C LEU A 243 29.33 35.58 -3.75
N SER A 244 29.04 36.88 -3.82
CA SER A 244 29.94 37.88 -4.40
C SER A 244 31.24 37.89 -3.62
N LYS A 245 32.34 37.61 -4.32
CA LYS A 245 33.68 38.03 -3.92
C LYS A 245 33.74 39.54 -4.14
N ASP A 246 33.75 40.30 -3.06
CA ASP A 246 34.41 41.61 -3.06
C ASP A 246 35.50 41.59 -2.01
N SER A 247 36.72 41.56 -2.55
CA SER A 247 37.98 41.81 -1.89
C SER A 247 38.49 43.15 -2.41
N ALA A 248 38.42 44.18 -1.57
CA ALA A 248 39.32 45.34 -1.52
C ALA A 248 39.04 46.12 -0.21
#